data_AF-A0A7W3THY9-F1
#
_entry.id   AF-A0A7W3THY9-F1
#
_cell.length_a   1.000
_cell.length_b   1.000
_cell.length_c   1.000
_cell.angle_alpha   90.00
_cell.angle_beta   90.00
_cell.angle_gamma   90.00
#
_symmetry.space_group_name_H-M   'P 1'
#
loop_
_entity.id
_entity.type
_entity.pdbx_description
1 polymer ?
#
loop_
_entity_poly.entity_id
_entity_poly.type
_entity_poly.pdbx_seq_one_letter_code
_entity_poly.pdbx_strand_id
1 'polypeptide(L)'
;TGGEGPPAREALAVLDWDRLAVRPRAEEVVRAAAIFFLLPDGRLDLTRVRAYARGYRAAAGVDGEELAAGAHRVWWERLNDFWILRWHYEREDPRVDPQFPATSALVPWWCRNTAAVREAFRA
;
A
#
# COMPACT_ATOMS: atom_id res chain seq x y z
N THR A 1 5.70 31.85 -26.47
CA THR A 1 4.60 30.90 -26.77
C THR A 1 4.75 29.73 -25.81
N GLY A 2 3.95 29.74 -24.74
CA GLY A 2 4.08 28.84 -23.60
C GLY A 2 3.65 27.41 -23.94
N GLY A 3 4.49 26.44 -23.61
CA GLY A 3 4.15 25.02 -23.64
C GLY A 3 3.33 24.69 -22.40
N GLU A 4 2.03 24.52 -22.59
CA GLU A 4 1.14 23.95 -21.59
C GLU A 4 1.50 22.47 -21.46
N GLY A 5 2.06 22.08 -20.31
CA GLY A 5 2.28 20.68 -19.98
C GLY A 5 0.95 19.91 -20.01
N PRO A 6 0.97 18.57 -20.14
CA PRO A 6 -0.24 17.79 -20.21
C PRO A 6 -1.14 18.09 -19.00
N PRO A 7 -2.47 18.21 -19.19
CA PRO A 7 -3.39 18.55 -18.11
C PRO A 7 -3.23 17.56 -16.95
N ALA A 8 -3.27 18.09 -15.73
CA ALA A 8 -3.31 17.29 -14.53
C ALA A 8 -4.42 16.24 -14.67
N ARG A 9 -4.07 14.96 -14.65
CA ARG A 9 -5.06 13.89 -14.73
C ARG A 9 -5.83 13.85 -13.42
N GLU A 10 -7.03 14.40 -13.44
CA GLU A 10 -7.97 14.31 -12.32
C GLU A 10 -8.48 12.87 -12.22
N ALA A 11 -8.46 12.29 -11.02
CA ALA A 11 -9.00 10.94 -10.80
C ALA A 11 -10.53 10.98 -11.01
N LEU A 12 -11.01 10.27 -12.03
CA LEU A 12 -12.41 10.32 -12.45
C LEU A 12 -13.37 9.51 -11.57
N ALA A 13 -12.92 8.36 -11.04
CA ALA A 13 -13.70 7.50 -10.15
C ALA A 13 -12.84 6.49 -9.40
N VAL A 14 -13.31 6.07 -8.22
CA VAL A 14 -12.86 4.84 -7.54
C VAL A 14 -13.88 3.74 -7.85
N LEU A 15 -13.40 2.62 -8.38
CA LEU A 15 -14.21 1.46 -8.78
C LEU A 15 -13.82 0.24 -7.91
N ASP A 16 -14.55 -0.87 -8.02
CA ASP A 16 -14.35 -2.11 -7.25
C ASP A 16 -14.59 -1.96 -5.73
N TRP A 17 -15.85 -1.71 -5.37
CA TRP A 17 -16.29 -1.53 -3.98
C TRP A 17 -16.68 -2.84 -3.28
N ASP A 18 -16.47 -4.00 -3.92
CA ASP A 18 -16.93 -5.32 -3.45
C ASP A 18 -16.29 -5.73 -2.10
N ARG A 19 -15.17 -5.09 -1.74
CA ARG A 19 -14.46 -5.30 -0.47
C ARG A 19 -14.59 -4.15 0.53
N LEU A 20 -15.45 -3.16 0.26
CA LEU A 20 -15.66 -2.03 1.16
C LEU A 20 -16.24 -2.51 2.49
N ALA A 21 -15.62 -2.09 3.59
CA ALA A 21 -16.08 -2.33 4.94
C ALA A 21 -15.73 -1.14 5.84
N VAL A 22 -16.44 -0.99 6.95
CA VAL A 22 -16.08 -0.02 7.99
C VAL A 22 -14.78 -0.48 8.65
N ARG A 23 -13.69 0.26 8.39
CA ARG A 23 -12.34 -0.01 8.91
C ARG A 23 -11.64 1.30 9.25
N PRO A 24 -10.58 1.27 10.07
CA PRO A 24 -9.77 2.46 10.35
C PRO A 24 -9.16 3.02 9.05
N ARG A 25 -9.38 4.31 8.79
CA ARG A 25 -8.94 4.99 7.56
C ARG A 25 -7.44 4.86 7.33
N ALA A 26 -6.65 4.93 8.40
CA ALA A 26 -5.20 4.77 8.34
C ALA A 26 -4.74 3.43 7.74
N GLU A 27 -5.49 2.34 7.94
CA GLU A 27 -5.13 1.05 7.35
C GLU A 27 -5.29 1.06 5.83
N GLU A 28 -6.32 1.74 5.32
CA GLU A 28 -6.57 1.82 3.88
C GLU A 28 -5.45 2.58 3.17
N VAL A 29 -5.00 3.69 3.76
CA VAL A 29 -3.85 4.45 3.26
C VAL A 29 -2.60 3.58 3.18
N VAL A 30 -2.31 2.81 4.22
CA VAL A 30 -1.14 1.92 4.24
C VAL A 30 -1.29 0.78 3.24
N ARG A 31 -2.48 0.17 3.16
CA ARG A 31 -2.77 -0.93 2.23
C ARG A 31 -2.59 -0.49 0.78
N ALA A 32 -3.12 0.68 0.43
CA ALA A 32 -2.95 1.28 -0.90
C ALA A 32 -1.47 1.55 -1.21
N ALA A 33 -0.71 2.10 -0.25
CA ALA A 33 0.73 2.32 -0.42
C ALA A 33 1.51 1.01 -0.65
N ALA A 34 1.15 -0.07 0.05
CA ALA A 34 1.74 -1.40 -0.14
C ALA A 34 1.38 -2.06 -1.48
N ILE A 35 0.38 -1.54 -2.19
CA ILE A 35 0.04 -1.96 -3.56
C ILE A 35 0.77 -1.09 -4.58
N PHE A 36 0.70 0.24 -4.45
CA PHE A 36 1.22 1.16 -5.46
C PHE A 36 2.74 1.33 -5.45
N PHE A 37 3.38 1.16 -4.30
CA PHE A 37 4.80 1.45 -4.11
C PHE A 37 5.64 0.23 -3.79
N LEU A 38 5.09 -0.97 -3.99
CA LEU A 38 5.84 -2.21 -3.95
C LEU A 38 6.73 -2.33 -5.19
N LEU A 39 8.02 -2.48 -4.96
CA LEU A 39 9.02 -2.70 -5.99
C LEU A 39 9.08 -4.20 -6.35
N PRO A 40 9.55 -4.56 -7.56
CA PRO A 40 9.64 -5.96 -7.99
C PRO A 40 10.49 -6.86 -7.09
N ASP A 41 11.42 -6.28 -6.33
CA ASP A 41 12.29 -6.99 -5.37
C ASP A 41 11.67 -7.11 -3.96
N GLY A 42 10.41 -6.71 -3.77
CA GLY A 42 9.69 -6.77 -2.51
C GLY A 42 9.90 -5.57 -1.59
N ARG A 43 10.71 -4.57 -1.97
CA ARG A 43 10.88 -3.37 -1.14
C ARG A 43 9.73 -2.38 -1.34
N LEU A 44 9.41 -1.59 -0.31
CA LEU A 44 8.59 -0.39 -0.50
C LEU A 44 9.46 0.81 -0.89
N ASP A 45 9.01 1.59 -1.86
CA ASP A 45 9.59 2.91 -2.16
C ASP A 45 9.21 3.91 -1.06
N LEU A 46 10.04 3.99 -0.03
CA LEU A 46 9.80 4.86 1.14
C LEU A 46 9.79 6.36 0.80
N THR A 47 10.38 6.78 -0.33
CA THR A 47 10.32 8.18 -0.76
C THR A 47 8.93 8.50 -1.27
N ARG A 48 8.35 7.62 -2.10
CA ARG A 48 6.96 7.76 -2.56
C ARG A 48 5.96 7.59 -1.43
N VAL A 49 6.19 6.65 -0.51
CA VAL A 49 5.34 6.47 0.68
C VAL A 49 5.27 7.76 1.52
N ARG A 50 6.39 8.43 1.77
CA ARG A 50 6.39 9.72 2.50
C ARG A 50 5.59 10.80 1.77
N ALA A 51 5.80 10.94 0.46
CA ALA A 51 5.06 11.92 -0.34
C ALA A 51 3.55 11.64 -0.31
N TYR A 52 3.18 10.37 -0.46
CA TYR A 52 1.79 9.90 -0.41
C TYR A 52 1.15 10.12 0.96
N ALA A 53 1.83 9.74 2.05
CA ALA A 53 1.35 9.92 3.42
C ALA A 53 1.12 11.40 3.76
N ARG A 54 2.07 12.29 3.40
CA ARG A 54 1.91 13.74 3.55
C ARG A 54 0.69 14.27 2.79
N GLY A 55 0.50 13.86 1.54
CA GLY A 55 -0.65 14.25 0.74
C GLY A 55 -1.97 13.83 1.37
N TYR A 56 -2.04 12.58 1.86
CA TYR A 56 -3.22 12.08 2.55
C TYR A 56 -3.50 12.86 3.84
N ARG A 57 -2.51 13.05 4.71
CA ARG A 57 -2.72 13.81 5.95
C ARG A 57 -3.21 15.24 5.69
N ALA A 58 -2.65 15.90 4.68
CA ALA A 58 -3.07 17.25 4.29
C ALA A 58 -4.52 17.30 3.77
N ALA A 59 -4.94 16.34 2.94
CA ALA A 59 -6.29 16.30 2.38
C ALA A 59 -7.35 15.76 3.35
N ALA A 60 -6.95 14.91 4.30
CA ALA A 60 -7.83 14.06 5.08
C ALA A 60 -7.87 14.38 6.58
N GLY A 61 -6.89 15.15 7.08
CA GLY A 61 -6.72 15.40 8.52
C GLY A 61 -6.32 14.17 9.34
N VAL A 62 -5.75 13.13 8.71
CA VAL A 62 -5.31 11.91 9.43
C VAL A 62 -4.03 12.22 10.19
N ASP A 63 -3.94 11.73 11.43
CA ASP A 63 -2.76 11.92 12.26
C ASP A 63 -1.59 11.01 11.84
N GLY A 64 -0.36 11.50 12.01
CA GLY A 64 0.86 10.76 11.69
C GLY A 64 1.05 9.50 12.54
N GLU A 65 0.70 9.56 13.84
CA GLU A 65 0.77 8.37 14.70
C GLU A 65 -0.31 7.36 14.33
N GLU A 66 -1.49 7.81 13.90
CA GLU A 66 -2.54 6.92 13.40
C GLU A 66 -2.07 6.13 12.17
N LEU A 67 -1.38 6.79 11.22
CA LEU A 67 -0.78 6.12 10.06
C LEU A 67 0.34 5.15 10.46
N ALA A 68 1.20 5.54 11.42
CA ALA A 68 2.25 4.65 11.92
C ALA A 68 1.68 3.40 12.63
N ALA A 69 0.58 3.55 13.38
CA ALA A 69 -0.16 2.44 13.97
C ALA A 69 -0.87 1.58 12.92
N GLY A 70 -1.39 2.21 11.85
CA GLY A 70 -1.92 1.52 10.66
C GLY A 70 -0.84 0.67 9.99
N ALA A 71 0.39 1.19 9.87
CA ALA A 71 1.52 0.46 9.30
C ALA A 71 1.84 -0.81 10.08
N HIS A 72 1.76 -0.76 11.41
CA HIS A 72 1.89 -1.95 12.23
C HIS A 72 0.80 -3.00 11.97
N ARG A 73 -0.47 -2.58 11.92
CA ARG A 73 -1.61 -3.48 11.72
C ARG A 73 -1.57 -4.14 10.34
N VAL A 74 -1.35 -3.38 9.28
CA VAL A 74 -1.24 -3.92 7.92
C VAL A 74 -0.05 -4.87 7.78
N TRP A 75 1.08 -4.62 8.46
CA TRP A 75 2.17 -5.58 8.49
C TRP A 75 1.74 -6.95 9.03
N TRP A 76 0.97 -6.98 10.13
CA TRP A 76 0.41 -8.22 10.68
C TRP A 76 -0.57 -8.90 9.71
N GLU A 77 -1.41 -8.14 9.01
CA GLU A 77 -2.29 -8.71 8.00
C GLU A 77 -1.51 -9.34 6.85
N ARG A 78 -0.46 -8.67 6.36
CA ARG A 78 0.38 -9.19 5.27
C ARG A 78 1.09 -10.49 5.63
N LEU A 79 1.50 -10.65 6.89
CA LEU A 79 2.07 -11.90 7.39
C LEU A 79 1.08 -13.08 7.25
N ASN A 80 -0.22 -12.80 7.32
CA ASN A 80 -1.28 -13.81 7.30
C ASN A 80 -2.06 -13.82 5.97
N ASP A 81 -1.57 -13.12 4.94
CA ASP A 81 -2.31 -12.93 3.70
C ASP A 81 -1.94 -14.00 2.66
N PHE A 82 -2.67 -15.11 2.71
CA PHE A 82 -2.47 -16.25 1.82
C PHE A 82 -3.31 -16.19 0.54
N TRP A 83 -3.86 -15.02 0.17
CA TRP A 83 -4.81 -14.92 -0.95
C TRP A 83 -4.24 -15.44 -2.28
N ILE A 84 -2.96 -15.13 -2.61
CA ILE A 84 -2.31 -15.61 -3.84
C ILE A 84 -2.20 -17.12 -3.83
N LEU A 85 -1.82 -17.71 -2.69
CA LEU A 85 -1.70 -19.16 -2.55
C LEU A 85 -3.06 -19.83 -2.66
N ARG A 86 -4.12 -19.27 -2.05
CA ARG A 86 -5.49 -19.78 -2.21
C ARG A 86 -5.97 -19.70 -3.65
N TRP A 87 -5.66 -18.62 -4.37
CA TRP A 87 -6.01 -18.50 -5.78
C TRP A 87 -5.29 -19.53 -6.65
N HIS A 88 -4.00 -19.71 -6.43
CA HIS A 88 -3.21 -20.68 -7.17
C HIS A 88 -3.65 -22.13 -6.86
N TYR A 89 -3.71 -22.51 -5.58
CA TYR A 89 -3.90 -23.91 -5.17
C TYR A 89 -5.36 -24.33 -4.99
N GLU A 90 -6.23 -23.46 -4.49
CA GLU A 90 -7.64 -23.83 -4.22
C GLU A 90 -8.57 -23.49 -5.39
N ARG A 91 -8.21 -22.50 -6.21
CA ARG A 91 -9.03 -22.01 -7.32
C ARG A 91 -8.43 -22.31 -8.70
N GLU A 92 -7.24 -22.91 -8.75
CA GLU A 92 -6.52 -23.24 -9.98
C GLU A 92 -6.37 -22.04 -10.93
N ASP A 93 -6.20 -20.84 -10.37
CA ASP A 93 -6.16 -19.58 -11.13
C ASP A 93 -4.77 -18.93 -11.06
N PRO A 94 -3.92 -19.12 -12.10
CA PRO A 94 -2.53 -18.66 -12.08
C PRO A 94 -2.37 -17.17 -12.44
N ARG A 95 -3.45 -16.43 -12.69
CA ARG A 95 -3.37 -15.01 -13.11
C ARG A 95 -2.69 -14.13 -12.05
N VAL A 96 -2.62 -14.60 -10.81
CA VAL A 96 -2.04 -13.90 -9.66
C VAL A 96 -0.57 -14.24 -9.44
N ASP A 97 -0.06 -15.30 -10.06
CA ASP A 97 1.28 -15.83 -9.84
C ASP A 97 2.39 -14.79 -10.07
N PRO A 98 2.33 -13.91 -11.09
CA PRO A 98 3.36 -12.88 -11.29
C PRO A 98 3.51 -11.91 -10.11
N GLN A 99 2.50 -11.79 -9.23
CA GLN A 99 2.54 -10.91 -8.06
C GLN A 99 3.20 -11.57 -6.84
N PHE A 100 3.33 -12.90 -6.83
CA PHE A 100 3.80 -13.65 -5.67
C PHE A 100 5.23 -13.29 -5.24
N PRO A 101 6.24 -13.17 -6.15
CA PRO A 101 7.61 -12.93 -5.74
C PRO A 101 7.77 -11.62 -4.93
N ALA A 102 7.23 -10.51 -5.45
CA ALA A 102 7.30 -9.22 -4.76
C ALA A 102 6.48 -9.23 -3.46
N THR A 103 5.26 -9.79 -3.50
CA THR A 103 4.36 -9.82 -2.32
C THR A 103 4.95 -10.65 -1.18
N SER A 104 5.56 -11.81 -1.48
CA SER A 104 6.19 -12.66 -0.47
C SER A 104 7.50 -12.07 0.06
N ALA A 105 8.29 -11.42 -0.78
CA ALA A 105 9.54 -10.76 -0.38
C ALA A 105 9.31 -9.51 0.49
N LEU A 106 8.13 -8.88 0.39
CA LEU A 106 7.75 -7.72 1.20
C LEU A 106 7.79 -8.02 2.70
N VAL A 107 7.26 -9.17 3.15
CA VAL A 107 7.16 -9.50 4.57
C VAL A 107 8.53 -9.50 5.28
N PRO A 108 9.54 -10.30 4.85
CA PRO A 108 10.84 -10.31 5.50
C PRO A 108 11.57 -8.97 5.36
N TRP A 109 11.40 -8.24 4.26
CA TRP A 109 11.96 -6.90 4.13
C TRP A 109 11.33 -5.91 5.12
N TRP A 110 10.00 -5.89 5.23
CA TRP A 110 9.27 -5.01 6.15
C TRP A 110 9.69 -5.29 7.60
N CYS A 111 9.80 -6.55 8.01
CA CYS A 111 10.30 -6.93 9.35
C CYS A 111 11.62 -6.22 9.68
N ARG A 112 12.60 -6.25 8.75
CA ARG A 112 13.91 -5.61 8.90
C ARG A 112 13.86 -4.08 8.84
N ASN A 113 12.81 -3.50 8.26
CA ASN A 113 12.69 -2.07 8.01
C ASN A 113 11.51 -1.42 8.76
N THR A 114 10.98 -2.09 9.80
CA THR A 114 9.77 -1.68 10.53
C THR A 114 9.83 -0.22 11.00
N ALA A 115 10.96 0.20 11.56
CA ALA A 115 11.15 1.58 12.01
C ALA A 115 11.09 2.59 10.85
N ALA A 116 11.77 2.29 9.73
CA ALA A 116 11.80 3.14 8.55
C ALA A 116 10.42 3.24 7.86
N VAL A 117 9.66 2.14 7.82
CA VAL A 117 8.29 2.14 7.29
C VAL A 117 7.36 2.96 8.16
N ARG A 118 7.39 2.77 9.49
CA ARG A 118 6.57 3.58 10.42
C ARG A 118 6.89 5.06 10.30
N GLU A 119 8.17 5.41 10.23
CA GLU A 119 8.60 6.80 10.06
C GLU A 119 8.15 7.37 8.72
N ALA A 120 8.17 6.58 7.64
CA ALA A 120 7.69 7.04 6.34
C ALA A 120 6.20 7.42 6.33
N PHE A 121 5.40 6.81 7.19
CA PHE A 121 3.98 7.13 7.37
C PHE A 121 3.72 8.24 8.39
N ARG A 122 4.61 8.37 9.39
CA ARG A 122 4.53 9.42 10.41
C ARG A 122 4.96 10.79 9.88
N ALA A 123 6.05 10.85 9.11
CA ALA A 123 6.72 12.06 8.64
C ALA A 123 5.94 12.83 7.59
#